data_AF-A0A9W8Q340-F1
#
_entry.id   AF-A0A9W8Q340-F1
#
_cell.length_a   1.000
_cell.length_b   1.000
_cell.length_c   1.000
_cell.angle_alpha   90.00
_cell.angle_beta   90.00
_cell.angle_gamma   90.00
#
_symmetry.space_group_name_H-M   'P 1'
#
loop_
_entity.id
_entity.type
_entity.pdbx_description
1 polymer ?
#
loop_
_entity_poly.entity_id
_entity_poly.type
_entity_poly.pdbx_seq_one_letter_code
_entity_poly.pdbx_strand_id
1 'polypeptide(L)'
;MNTNTYEGEILRQLRDGKSTLAGYPFICHLLDDFEIEGPYGKHACLIFSLMVETLRSLGAWFEDSLVSYPSMRRFTIELALALDYAMAMA
;
A
#
# COMPACT_ATOMS: atom_id res chain seq x y z
N MET A 1 18.77 -13.82 11.89
CA MET A 1 18.81 -12.84 10.78
C MET A 1 17.45 -12.91 10.10
N ASN A 2 16.55 -12.00 10.47
CA ASN A 2 15.14 -11.98 10.08
C ASN A 2 15.00 -11.42 8.67
N THR A 3 14.33 -12.13 7.77
CA THR A 3 14.09 -11.75 6.37
C THR A 3 13.01 -10.67 6.19
N ASN A 4 12.37 -10.20 7.27
CA ASN A 4 11.23 -9.26 7.24
C ASN A 4 11.51 -7.83 7.74
N THR A 5 12.77 -7.48 8.03
CA THR A 5 13.11 -6.12 8.54
C THR A 5 12.89 -5.02 7.50
N TYR A 6 13.21 -5.28 6.23
CA TYR A 6 13.20 -4.24 5.20
C TYR A 6 11.80 -3.71 4.86
N GLU A 7 10.80 -4.58 4.71
CA GLU A 7 9.44 -4.15 4.39
C GLU A 7 8.84 -3.32 5.54
N GLY A 8 8.97 -3.79 6.78
CA GLY A 8 8.49 -3.05 7.96
C GLY A 8 9.20 -1.71 8.16
N GLU A 9 10.50 -1.62 7.87
CA GLU A 9 11.24 -0.35 7.90
C GLU A 9 10.70 0.64 6.85
N ILE A 10 10.53 0.21 5.61
CA ILE A 10 9.99 1.04 4.52
C ILE A 10 8.56 1.51 4.87
N LEU A 11 7.70 0.60 5.33
CA LEU A 11 6.32 0.93 5.68
C LEU A 11 6.23 1.94 6.84
N ARG A 12 7.12 1.84 7.83
CA ARG A 12 7.21 2.82 8.93
C ARG A 12 7.72 4.17 8.44
N GLN A 13 8.72 4.19 7.57
CA GLN A 13 9.21 5.44 6.94
C GLN A 13 8.12 6.14 6.14
N LEU A 14 7.36 5.39 5.34
CA LEU A 14 6.26 5.94 4.54
C LEU A 14 5.14 6.51 5.41
N ARG A 15 4.80 5.82 6.52
CA ARG A 15 3.81 6.26 7.53
C ARG A 15 4.23 7.56 8.21
N ASP A 16 5.47 7.60 8.68
CA ASP A 16 6.01 8.69 9.51
C ASP A 16 6.56 9.86 8.67
N GLY A 17 6.53 9.75 7.34
CA GLY A 17 6.91 10.79 6.40
C GLY A 17 5.96 12.00 6.40
N LYS A 18 6.17 12.92 5.43
CA LYS A 18 5.47 14.21 5.40
C LYS A 18 4.02 14.08 4.95
N SER A 19 3.09 14.06 5.92
CA SER A 19 1.64 13.98 5.68
C SER A 19 1.03 15.13 4.89
N THR A 20 1.76 16.23 4.72
CA THR A 20 1.34 17.39 3.93
C THR A 20 1.57 17.24 2.42
N LEU A 21 2.34 16.23 2.00
CA LEU A 21 2.60 15.99 0.57
C LEU A 21 1.40 15.33 -0.11
N ALA A 22 1.13 15.73 -1.36
CA ALA A 22 -0.06 15.33 -2.10
C ALA A 22 -0.20 13.82 -2.31
N GLY A 23 0.91 13.07 -2.32
CA GLY A 23 0.92 11.62 -2.45
C GLY A 23 0.64 10.85 -1.17
N TYR A 24 0.76 11.48 0.00
CA TYR A 24 0.58 10.81 1.30
C TYR A 24 -0.75 10.05 1.42
N PRO A 25 -1.91 10.61 1.01
CA PRO A 25 -3.19 9.91 1.16
C PRO A 25 -3.34 8.67 0.29
N PHE A 26 -2.50 8.51 -0.73
CA PHE A 26 -2.56 7.41 -1.70
C PHE A 26 -1.60 6.25 -1.36
N ILE A 27 -0.90 6.33 -0.23
CA ILE A 27 -0.09 5.24 0.31
C ILE A 27 -0.94 4.34 1.22
N CYS A 28 -0.67 3.04 1.17
CA CYS A 28 -1.15 2.09 2.16
C CYS A 28 -0.37 2.26 3.47
N HIS A 29 -0.91 3.04 4.41
CA HIS A 29 -0.23 3.29 5.68
C HIS A 29 -0.31 2.09 6.62
N LEU A 30 0.83 1.69 7.15
CA LEU A 30 0.93 0.73 8.25
C LEU A 30 0.28 1.36 9.50
N LEU A 31 -0.76 0.74 10.03
CA LEU A 31 -1.43 1.19 11.24
C LEU A 31 -0.70 0.66 12.49
N ASP A 32 -0.23 -0.57 12.44
CA ASP A 32 0.46 -1.24 13.53
C ASP A 32 1.26 -2.46 13.01
N ASP A 33 2.25 -2.92 13.77
CA ASP A 33 3.03 -4.12 13.48
C ASP A 33 3.44 -4.87 14.75
N PHE A 34 3.38 -6.20 14.72
CA PHE A 34 3.75 -7.05 15.85
C PHE A 34 4.23 -8.44 15.41
N GLU A 35 4.80 -9.21 16.35
CA GLU A 35 5.21 -10.61 16.12
C GLU A 35 4.37 -11.57 16.96
N ILE A 36 3.98 -12.70 16.36
CA ILE A 36 3.32 -13.82 17.04
C ILE A 36 4.20 -15.07 16.94
N GLU A 37 4.39 -15.77 18.05
CA GLU A 37 5.01 -17.10 18.05
C GLU A 37 3.95 -18.16 17.69
N GLY A 38 4.13 -18.83 16.56
CA GLY A 38 3.28 -19.91 16.09
C GLY A 38 3.99 -21.27 16.13
N PRO A 39 3.28 -22.35 15.79
CA PRO A 39 3.86 -23.71 15.73
C PRO A 39 5.04 -23.84 14.76
N TYR A 40 5.17 -22.91 13.81
CA TYR A 40 6.20 -22.87 12.78
C TYR A 40 7.21 -21.73 12.98
N GLY A 41 7.27 -21.16 14.19
CA GLY A 41 8.16 -20.08 14.56
C GLY A 41 7.46 -18.72 14.63
N LYS A 42 8.25 -17.65 14.61
CA LYS A 42 7.75 -16.28 14.67
C LYS A 42 7.21 -15.80 13.33
N HIS A 43 6.04 -15.18 13.38
CA HIS A 43 5.39 -14.56 12.24
C HIS A 43 5.20 -13.07 12.52
N ALA A 44 5.65 -12.23 11.58
CA ALA A 44 5.34 -10.80 11.62
C ALA A 44 3.92 -10.56 11.10
N CYS A 45 3.18 -9.71 11.79
CA CYS A 45 1.82 -9.30 11.44
C CYS A 45 1.80 -7.80 11.21
N LEU A 46 1.28 -7.38 10.05
CA LEU A 46 1.18 -5.99 9.63
C LEU A 46 -0.29 -5.61 9.56
N ILE A 47 -0.67 -4.51 10.20
CA ILE A 47 -2.05 -4.03 10.25
C ILE A 47 -2.22 -2.85 9.28
N PHE A 48 -3.25 -2.93 8.45
CA PHE A 48 -3.59 -1.89 7.47
C PHE A 48 -5.09 -1.58 7.52
N SER A 49 -5.46 -0.43 6.96
CA SER A 49 -6.87 -0.12 6.68
C SER A 49 -7.46 -1.14 5.71
N LEU A 50 -8.73 -1.49 5.89
CA LEU A 50 -9.44 -2.37 4.97
C LEU A 50 -9.45 -1.75 3.57
N MET A 51 -8.82 -2.46 2.62
CA MET A 51 -8.90 -2.15 1.20
C MET A 51 -9.95 -3.04 0.55
N VAL A 52 -10.48 -2.56 -0.57
CA VAL A 52 -11.41 -3.35 -1.38
C VAL A 52 -10.57 -4.32 -2.22
N GLU A 53 -10.77 -4.30 -3.52
CA GLU A 53 -10.14 -5.21 -4.43
C GLU A 53 -9.00 -4.51 -5.18
N THR A 54 -8.11 -5.31 -5.76
CA THR A 54 -7.03 -4.78 -6.61
C THR A 54 -7.58 -4.29 -7.95
N LEU A 55 -6.85 -3.41 -8.65
CA LEU A 55 -7.19 -3.04 -10.04
C LEU A 55 -7.27 -4.24 -10.98
N ARG A 56 -6.54 -5.33 -10.70
CA ARG A 56 -6.57 -6.57 -11.47
C ARG A 56 -7.94 -7.27 -11.35
N SER A 57 -8.47 -7.38 -10.14
CA SER A 57 -9.77 -8.00 -9.88
C SER A 57 -10.91 -7.07 -10.24
N LEU A 58 -10.73 -5.75 -10.09
CA LEU A 58 -11.73 -4.75 -10.42
C LEU A 58 -12.18 -4.84 -11.89
N GLY A 59 -11.26 -5.11 -12.81
CA GLY A 59 -11.59 -5.29 -14.23
C GLY A 59 -12.64 -6.39 -14.45
N ALA A 60 -12.63 -7.46 -13.66
CA ALA A 60 -13.55 -8.59 -13.81
C ALA A 60 -15.03 -8.22 -13.59
N TRP A 61 -15.33 -7.05 -13.02
CA TRP A 61 -16.69 -6.56 -12.80
C TRP A 61 -17.28 -5.80 -14.00
N PHE A 62 -16.47 -5.50 -15.03
CA PHE A 62 -16.89 -4.73 -16.20
C PHE A 62 -16.97 -5.60 -17.45
N GLU A 63 -17.90 -5.26 -18.35
CA GLU A 63 -17.93 -5.80 -19.70
C GLU A 63 -16.56 -5.56 -20.39
N ASP A 64 -16.08 -6.57 -21.10
CA ASP A 64 -14.74 -6.60 -21.73
C ASP A 64 -13.54 -6.46 -20.77
N SER A 65 -13.77 -6.57 -19.46
CA SER A 65 -12.74 -6.35 -18.43
C SER A 65 -12.13 -4.95 -18.42
N LEU A 66 -12.85 -3.95 -18.94
CA LEU A 66 -12.36 -2.58 -19.10
C LEU A 66 -12.98 -1.64 -18.07
N VAL A 67 -12.12 -1.12 -17.19
CA VAL A 67 -12.49 -0.01 -16.30
C VAL A 67 -12.67 1.26 -17.15
N SER A 68 -13.72 2.03 -16.87
CA SER A 68 -14.00 3.29 -17.58
C SER A 68 -12.80 4.25 -17.57
N TYR A 69 -12.59 4.95 -18.69
CA TYR A 69 -11.48 5.90 -18.84
C TYR A 69 -11.36 6.94 -17.71
N PRO A 70 -12.45 7.58 -17.23
CA PRO A 70 -12.35 8.54 -16.13
C PRO A 70 -11.79 7.92 -14.84
N SER A 71 -12.17 6.67 -14.56
CA SER A 71 -11.73 5.94 -13.37
C SER A 71 -10.26 5.54 -13.51
N MET A 72 -9.86 5.00 -14.66
CA MET A 72 -8.45 4.68 -14.94
C MET A 72 -7.56 5.92 -14.86
N ARG A 73 -7.98 7.04 -15.44
CA ARG A 73 -7.25 8.31 -15.35
C ARG A 73 -7.05 8.75 -13.90
N ARG A 74 -8.08 8.60 -13.06
CA ARG A 74 -7.99 8.92 -11.64
C ARG A 74 -7.00 8.00 -10.93
N PHE A 75 -7.11 6.68 -11.10
CA PHE A 75 -6.17 5.73 -10.51
C PHE A 75 -4.72 6.01 -10.93
N THR A 76 -4.48 6.35 -12.19
CA THR A 76 -3.14 6.70 -12.66
C THR A 76 -2.59 7.95 -11.97
N ILE A 77 -3.40 8.99 -11.76
CA ILE A 77 -2.98 10.21 -11.05
C ILE A 77 -2.66 9.88 -9.59
N GLU A 78 -3.54 9.14 -8.92
CA GLU A 78 -3.37 8.74 -7.52
C GLU A 78 -2.10 7.90 -7.33
N LEU A 79 -1.85 6.95 -8.24
CA LEU A 79 -0.63 6.13 -8.24
C LEU A 79 0.63 6.96 -8.51
N ALA A 80 0.58 7.90 -9.46
CA ALA A 80 1.72 8.76 -9.77
C ALA A 80 2.09 9.65 -8.57
N LEU A 81 1.09 10.20 -7.88
CA LEU A 81 1.30 10.99 -6.66
C LEU A 81 1.88 10.12 -5.52
N ALA A 82 1.34 8.91 -5.33
CA ALA A 82 1.88 7.96 -4.36
C ALA A 82 3.36 7.64 -4.63
N LEU A 83 3.71 7.37 -5.89
CA LEU A 83 5.09 7.08 -6.29
C LEU A 83 6.01 8.27 -6.05
N ASP A 84 5.61 9.48 -6.44
CA ASP A 84 6.36 10.72 -6.19
C ASP A 84 6.64 10.91 -4.69
N TYR A 85 5.62 10.71 -3.85
CA TYR A 85 5.78 10.75 -2.40
C TYR A 85 6.73 9.66 -1.89
N ALA A 86 6.56 8.42 -2.32
CA ALA A 86 7.38 7.30 -1.86
C ALA A 86 8.86 7.50 -2.22
N MET A 87 9.15 8.00 -3.43
CA MET A 87 10.51 8.32 -3.86
C MET A 87 11.11 9.50 -3.10
N ALA A 88 10.29 10.44 -2.62
CA ALA A 88 10.77 11.57 -1.83
C ALA A 88 11.06 11.20 -0.36
N MET A 89 10.45 10.13 0.16
CA MET A 89 10.58 9.69 1.56
C MET A 89 11.47 8.46 1.75
N ALA A 90 11.82 7.74 0.67
CA ALA A 90 12.79 6.64 0.66
C ALA A 90 14.23 7.16 0.63
#